data_AF-A0A165SVT9-F1
#
_entry.id   AF-A0A165SVT9-F1
#
_cell.length_a   1.000
_cell.length_b   1.000
_cell.length_c   1.000
_cell.angle_alpha   90.00
_cell.angle_beta   90.00
_cell.angle_gamma   90.00
#
_symmetry.space_group_name_H-M   'P 1'
#
loop_
_entity.id
_entity.type
_entity.pdbx_description
1 polymer ?
#
loop_
_entity_poly.entity_id
_entity_poly.type
_entity_poly.pdbx_seq_one_letter_code
_entity_poly.pdbx_strand_id
1 'polypeptide(L)' 'MSRGEPSGERWKFSEFYGSGAAMGFTPTQIDKMSMWEFMSCVAGYNKTHGGKTKKGQSEAFSDGRLRDLGIEGF' A
#
# COMPACT_ATOMS: atom_id res chain seq x y z
N MET A 1 -33.40 -2.97 1.21
CA MET A 1 -32.16 -3.52 1.80
C MET A 1 -31.11 -3.60 0.69
N SER A 2 -30.31 -2.55 0.49
CA SER A 2 -29.16 -2.60 -0.44
C SER A 2 -27.94 -3.12 0.29
N ARG A 3 -27.57 -4.37 0.04
CA ARG A 3 -26.36 -5.01 0.57
C ARG A 3 -25.21 -4.63 -0.38
N GLY A 4 -24.49 -3.57 -0.03
CA GLY A 4 -23.24 -3.21 -0.71
C GLY A 4 -22.20 -4.29 -0.45
N GLU A 5 -21.74 -4.95 -1.50
CA GLU A 5 -20.63 -5.90 -1.44
C GLU A 5 -19.34 -5.17 -1.06
N PRO A 6 -18.47 -5.74 -0.21
CA PRO A 6 -17.14 -5.20 -0.04
C PRO A 6 -16.40 -5.43 -1.37
N SER A 7 -16.11 -4.34 -2.07
CA SER A 7 -15.17 -4.30 -3.18
C SER A 7 -13.80 -4.74 -2.67
N GLY A 8 -13.54 -6.06 -2.71
CA GLY A 8 -12.22 -6.62 -2.54
C GLY A 8 -11.39 -6.19 -3.74
N GLU A 9 -10.80 -4.99 -3.66
CA GLU A 9 -9.89 -4.46 -4.66
C GLU A 9 -8.71 -5.43 -4.79
N ARG A 10 -8.79 -6.29 -5.81
CA ARG A 10 -7.68 -7.12 -6.26
C ARG A 10 -6.58 -6.16 -6.68
N TRP A 11 -5.50 -6.12 -5.90
CA TRP A 11 -4.30 -5.37 -6.24
C TRP A 11 -3.89 -5.75 -7.66
N LYS A 12 -4.01 -4.80 -8.59
CA LYS A 12 -3.69 -5.06 -9.99
C LYS A 12 -2.18 -4.98 -10.10
N PHE A 13 -1.54 -6.07 -10.55
CA PHE A 13 -0.10 -6.08 -10.80
C PHE A 13 0.37 -4.95 -11.73
N SER A 14 -0.52 -4.43 -12.59
CA SER A 14 -0.27 -3.24 -13.41
C SER A 14 0.11 -2.00 -12.60
N GLU A 15 -0.39 -1.86 -11.36
CA GLU A 15 -0.05 -0.72 -10.50
C GLU A 15 1.38 -0.80 -9.95
N PHE A 16 1.88 -2.02 -9.69
CA PHE A 16 3.28 -2.23 -9.31
C PHE A 16 4.21 -1.90 -10.48
N TYR A 17 3.90 -2.37 -11.69
CA TYR A 17 4.67 -2.04 -12.89
C TYR A 17 4.61 -0.55 -13.23
N GLY A 18 3.45 0.10 -13.08
CA GLY A 18 3.30 1.53 -13.30
C GLY A 18 4.08 2.37 -12.29
N SER A 19 4.01 2.02 -11.01
CA SER A 19 4.79 2.70 -9.95
C SER A 19 6.29 2.46 -10.12
N GLY A 20 6.68 1.26 -10.53
CA GLY A 20 8.07 0.92 -10.81
C GLY A 20 8.64 1.67 -12.02
N ALA A 21 7.85 1.82 -13.09
CA ALA A 21 8.25 2.60 -14.27
C ALA A 21 8.50 4.08 -13.92
N ALA A 22 7.66 4.68 -13.05
CA ALA A 22 7.86 6.05 -12.57
C ALA A 22 9.16 6.22 -11.78
N MET A 23 9.61 5.17 -11.08
CA MET A 23 10.89 5.13 -10.38
C MET A 23 12.09 4.77 -11.27
N GLY A 24 11.85 4.41 -12.54
CA GLY A 24 12.90 3.98 -13.48
C GLY A 24 13.25 2.49 -13.42
N PHE A 25 12.43 1.65 -12.77
CA PHE A 25 12.61 0.21 -12.80
C PHE A 25 11.99 -0.43 -14.05
N THR A 26 12.69 -1.41 -14.60
CA THR A 26 12.16 -2.29 -15.64
C THR A 26 11.24 -3.37 -15.02
N PRO A 27 10.26 -3.90 -15.77
CA PRO A 27 9.40 -4.99 -15.27
C PRO A 27 10.19 -6.20 -14.74
N THR A 28 11.29 -6.56 -15.40
CA THR A 28 12.17 -7.66 -14.98
C THR A 28 12.88 -7.39 -13.66
N GLN A 29 13.17 -6.12 -13.33
CA GLN A 29 13.74 -5.77 -12.03
C GLN A 29 12.69 -5.87 -10.91
N ILE A 30 11.43 -5.50 -11.22
CA ILE A 30 10.32 -5.58 -10.27
C ILE A 30 9.99 -7.05 -9.96
N ASP A 31 9.99 -7.92 -10.97
CA ASP A 31 9.71 -9.36 -10.83
C ASP A 31 10.79 -10.11 -10.03
N LYS A 32 12.02 -9.58 -10.01
CA LYS A 32 13.14 -10.13 -9.23
C LYS A 32 13.18 -9.65 -7.78
N MET A 33 12.42 -8.60 -7.44
CA MET A 33 12.34 -8.06 -6.08
C MET A 33 11.21 -8.74 -5.32
N SER A 34 11.41 -8.94 -4.02
CA SER A 34 10.31 -9.22 -3.12
C SER A 34 9.37 -8.01 -3.04
N MET A 35 8.10 -8.27 -2.73
CA MET A 35 7.10 -7.22 -2.55
C MET A 35 7.54 -6.17 -1.51
N TRP A 36 8.27 -6.60 -0.47
CA TRP A 36 8.78 -5.73 0.58
C TRP A 36 9.92 -4.82 0.08
N GLU A 37 10.86 -5.36 -0.71
CA GLU A 37 11.94 -4.57 -1.31
C GLU A 37 11.37 -3.50 -2.24
N PHE A 38 10.40 -3.88 -3.08
CA PHE A 38 9.71 -2.95 -3.97
C PHE A 38 9.03 -1.81 -3.18
N MET A 39 8.28 -2.15 -2.13
CA MET A 39 7.61 -1.16 -1.28
C MET A 39 8.60 -0.22 -0.56
N SER A 40 9.77 -0.72 -0.19
CA SER A 40 10.83 0.08 0.43
C SER A 40 11.44 1.09 -0.55
N CYS A 41 11.65 0.68 -1.81
CA CYS A 41 12.07 1.59 -2.88
C CYS A 41 11.00 2.66 -3.16
N VAL A 42 9.72 2.29 -3.21
CA VAL A 42 8.59 3.24 -3.34
C VAL A 42 8.60 4.26 -2.19
N ALA A 43 8.79 3.82 -0.95
CA ALA A 43 8.84 4.69 0.21
C ALA A 43 10.02 5.68 0.13
N GLY A 44 11.21 5.20 -0.26
CA GLY A 44 12.40 6.04 -0.46
C GLY A 44 12.21 7.07 -1.57
N TYR A 45 11.67 6.65 -2.71
CA TYR A 45 11.40 7.51 -3.86
C TYR A 45 10.38 8.61 -3.52
N ASN A 46 9.29 8.26 -2.83
CA ASN A 46 8.28 9.22 -2.39
C ASN A 46 8.86 10.25 -1.41
N LYS A 47 9.71 9.82 -0.48
CA LYS A 47 10.36 10.72 0.48
C LYS A 47 11.26 11.76 -0.19
N THR A 48 11.95 11.40 -1.26
CA THR A 48 12.88 12.30 -1.97
C THR A 48 12.19 13.17 -3.02
N HIS A 49 11.11 12.69 -3.65
CA HIS A 49 10.42 13.38 -4.74
C HIS A 49 9.14 14.13 -4.29
N GLY A 50 8.94 14.31 -2.99
CA GLY A 50 7.76 14.99 -2.45
C GLY A 50 6.45 14.22 -2.67
N GLY A 51 6.56 12.92 -2.94
CA GLY A 51 5.43 12.01 -3.04
C GLY A 51 4.68 12.02 -1.72
N LYS A 52 3.48 12.60 -1.72
CA LYS A 52 2.58 12.51 -0.58
C LYS A 52 2.20 11.05 -0.47
N THR A 53 2.84 10.30 0.45
CA THR A 53 2.22 9.09 0.97
C THR A 53 0.82 9.52 1.40
N LYS A 54 -0.23 8.99 0.77
CA LYS A 54 -1.57 9.13 1.36
C LYS A 54 -1.42 8.58 2.77
N LYS A 55 -1.37 9.45 3.77
CA LYS A 55 -1.60 9.11 5.18
C LYS A 55 -3.01 8.52 5.21
N GLY A 56 -3.11 7.23 4.96
CA GLY A 56 -4.38 6.59 4.61
C GLY A 56 -4.35 5.08 4.68
N GLN A 57 -3.27 4.48 5.21
CA GLN A 57 -3.32 3.13 5.78
C GLN A 57 -2.80 3.06 7.22
N SER A 58 -2.52 4.20 7.87
CA SER A 58 -2.31 4.25 9.33
C SER A 58 -3.63 4.40 10.12
N GLU A 59 -4.72 4.80 9.46
CA GLU A 59 -6.08 4.78 10.04
C GLU A 59 -6.70 3.36 10.03
N ALA A 60 -5.94 2.34 9.58
CA ALA A 60 -6.41 0.96 9.59
C ALA A 60 -6.33 0.31 10.99
N PHE A 61 -5.61 0.94 11.93
CA PHE A 61 -5.42 0.47 13.31
C PHE A 61 -5.37 1.66 14.29
N SER A 62 -6.29 2.62 14.16
CA SER A 62 -6.49 3.64 15.21
C SER A 62 -7.05 2.97 16.46
N ASP A 63 -6.69 3.44 17.66
CA ASP A 63 -7.12 2.85 18.94
C ASP A 63 -8.62 2.60 19.04
N GLY A 64 -9.42 3.51 18.46
CA GLY A 64 -10.87 3.36 18.38
C GLY A 64 -11.31 2.12 17.59
N ARG A 65 -10.65 1.80 16.46
CA ARG A 65 -10.96 0.61 15.65
C ARG A 65 -10.46 -0.67 16.32
N LEU A 66 -9.36 -0.61 17.06
CA LEU A 66 -8.86 -1.74 17.85
C LEU A 66 -9.82 -2.08 19.00
N ARG A 67 -10.37 -1.07 19.68
CA ARG A 67 -11.43 -1.23 20.68
C ARG A 67 -12.71 -1.80 20.10
N ASP A 68 -13.16 -1.30 18.94
CA ASP A 68 -14.36 -1.81 18.27
C ASP A 68 -14.21 -3.27 17.78
N LEU A 69 -12.96 -3.73 17.59
CA LEU A 69 -12.63 -5.12 17.25
C LEU A 69 -12.35 -6.00 18.49
N GLY A 70 -12.47 -5.46 19.70
CA GLY A 70 -12.26 -6.20 20.95
C GLY A 70 -10.79 -6.49 21.27
N ILE A 71 -9.86 -5.75 20.67
CA ILE A 71 -8.42 -5.88 20.91
C ILE A 71 -8.03 -4.86 22.00
N GLU A 72 -7.87 -5.33 23.23
CA GLU A 72 -7.43 -4.52 24.39
C GLU A 72 -5.97 -4.81 24.75
N GLY A 73 -5.16 -3.76 24.99
CA GLY A 73 -3.84 -3.87 25.64
C GLY A 73 -2.61 -3.52 24.80
N PHE A 74 -2.52 -2.31 24.27
CA PHE A 74 -1.25 -1.68 23.86
C PHE A 74 -1.11 -0.31 24.51
#